data_AF-A0A946PY05-F1
#
_entry.id   AF-A0A946PY05-F1
#
_cell.length_a   1.000
_cell.length_b   1.000
_cell.length_c   1.000
_cell.angle_alpha   90.00
_cell.angle_beta   90.00
_cell.angle_gamma   90.00
#
_symmetry.space_group_name_H-M   'P 1'
#
loop_
_entity.id
_entity.type
_entity.pdbx_description
1 polymer ?
#
loop_
_entity_poly.entity_id
_entity_poly.type
_entity_poly.pdbx_seq_one_letter_code
_entity_poly.pdbx_strand_id
1 'polypeptide(L)' 'MKNTPLNKLEEHFSEVSDPRIDRTKDHKLLNIISIAICAIISGAEG' A
#
# COMPACT_ATOMS: atom_id res chain seq x y z
N MET A 1 20.82 3.13 2.34
CA MET A 1 19.43 3.14 1.84
C MET A 1 18.94 4.56 1.83
N LYS A 2 18.24 5.00 0.78
CA LYS A 2 17.67 6.35 0.73
C LYS A 2 16.50 6.43 1.73
N ASN A 3 16.54 7.38 2.67
CA ASN A 3 15.45 7.65 3.61
C ASN A 3 14.31 8.38 2.87
N THR A 4 13.54 7.64 2.08
CA THR A 4 12.34 8.19 1.42
C THR A 4 11.08 7.79 2.18
N PRO A 5 10.01 8.60 2.15
CA PRO A 5 8.73 8.25 2.75
C PRO A 5 8.17 6.91 2.25
N LEU A 6 8.42 6.57 0.99
CA LEU A 6 7.98 5.31 0.38
C LEU A 6 8.66 4.09 1.02
N ASN A 7 9.99 4.17 1.26
CA ASN A 7 10.71 3.10 1.96
C ASN A 7 10.16 2.85 3.37
N LYS A 8 9.72 3.89 4.07
CA LYS A 8 9.12 3.74 5.41
C LYS A 8 7.78 3.02 5.37
N LEU A 9 7.00 3.26 4.32
CA LEU A 9 5.74 2.54 4.10
C LEU A 9 6.01 1.06 3.82
N GLU A 10 7.00 0.75 2.98
CA GLU A 10 7.41 -0.63 2.71
C GLU A 10 7.88 -1.36 3.96
N GLU A 11 8.70 -0.72 4.80
CA GLU A 11 9.15 -1.29 6.08
C GLU A 11 7.94 -1.59 6.99
N HIS A 12 7.02 -0.64 7.15
CA HIS A 12 5.89 -0.79 8.06
C HIS A 12 4.89 -1.86 7.61
N PHE A 13 4.66 -1.98 6.31
CA PHE A 13 3.71 -2.95 5.74
C PHE A 13 4.39 -4.26 5.31
N SER A 14 5.68 -4.45 5.57
CA SER A 14 6.43 -5.66 5.17
C SER A 14 5.92 -6.94 5.82
N GLU A 15 5.37 -6.85 7.03
CA GLU A 15 4.83 -7.98 7.78
C GLU A 15 3.39 -8.34 7.35
N VAL A 16 2.74 -7.49 6.54
CA VAL A 16 1.36 -7.72 6.08
C VAL A 16 1.38 -8.68 4.89
N SER A 17 0.94 -9.90 5.15
CA SER A 17 0.71 -10.88 4.08
C SER A 17 -0.47 -10.48 3.21
N ASP A 18 -0.32 -10.65 1.89
CA ASP A 18 -1.36 -10.31 0.93
C ASP A 18 -2.56 -11.27 1.05
N PRO A 19 -3.74 -10.81 1.53
CA PRO A 19 -4.88 -11.67 1.78
C PRO A 19 -5.62 -12.06 0.49
N ARG A 20 -5.25 -11.47 -0.65
CA ARG A 20 -5.91 -11.69 -1.93
C ARG A 20 -5.52 -13.03 -2.53
N ILE A 21 -6.45 -13.63 -3.27
CA ILE A 21 -6.18 -14.84 -4.05
C ILE A 21 -5.18 -14.50 -5.15
N ASP A 22 -4.22 -15.39 -5.44
CA ASP A 22 -3.13 -15.09 -6.37
C ASP A 22 -3.60 -14.65 -7.77
N ARG A 23 -4.66 -15.29 -8.29
CA ARG A 23 -5.29 -14.92 -9.57
C ARG A 23 -5.90 -13.51 -9.61
N THR A 24 -5.97 -12.81 -8.48
CA THR A 24 -6.54 -11.45 -8.37
C THR A 24 -5.48 -10.40 -7.98
N LYS A 25 -4.18 -10.72 -8.09
CA LYS A 25 -3.06 -9.85 -7.70
C LYS A 25 -2.45 -9.10 -8.89
N ASP A 26 -3.26 -8.47 -9.73
CA ASP A 26 -2.77 -7.64 -10.84
C ASP A 26 -1.92 -6.43 -10.39
N HIS A 27 -2.11 -6.00 -9.14
CA HIS A 27 -1.38 -4.88 -8.54
C HIS A 27 -0.77 -5.28 -7.20
N LYS A 28 0.42 -4.75 -6.90
CA LYS A 28 1.09 -4.93 -5.59
C LYS A 28 0.21 -4.37 -4.47
N LEU A 29 0.09 -5.11 -3.36
CA LEU A 29 -0.71 -4.68 -2.20
C LEU A 29 -0.27 -3.31 -1.70
N LEU A 30 1.04 -3.07 -1.60
CA LEU A 30 1.60 -1.80 -1.14
C LEU A 30 1.15 -0.60 -1.98
N ASN A 31 1.03 -0.77 -3.31
CA ASN A 31 0.57 0.30 -4.18
C ASN A 31 -0.91 0.63 -3.92
N ILE A 32 -1.73 -0.39 -3.69
CA ILE A 32 -3.15 -0.20 -3.35
C ILE A 32 -3.30 0.52 -2.00
N ILE A 33 -2.54 0.09 -0.99
CA ILE A 33 -2.53 0.74 0.33
C ILE A 33 -2.08 2.21 0.19
N SER A 34 -1.07 2.47 -0.63
CA SER A 34 -0.58 3.83 -0.90
C SER A 34 -1.69 4.70 -1.52
N ILE A 35 -2.41 4.18 -2.52
CA ILE A 35 -3.54 4.88 -3.15
C ILE A 35 -4.66 5.14 -2.13
N ALA A 36 -4.99 4.16 -1.30
CA ALA A 36 -6.02 4.31 -0.27
C ALA A 36 -5.67 5.42 0.74
N ILE A 37 -4.41 5.47 1.20
CA ILE A 37 -3.94 6.54 2.08
C ILE A 37 -4.05 7.91 1.38
N CYS A 38 -3.61 8.01 0.13
CA CYS A 38 -3.75 9.24 -0.65
C CYS A 38 -5.23 9.65 -0.81
N ALA A 39 -6.12 8.69 -1.06
CA ALA A 39 -7.56 8.95 -1.20
C ALA A 39 -8.15 9.49 0.10
N ILE A 40 -7.87 8.85 1.24
CA ILE A 40 -8.36 9.28 2.56
C ILE A 40 -7.86 10.70 2.91
N ILE A 41 -6.57 10.97 2.69
CA ILE A 41 -5.99 12.30 2.95
C ILE A 41 -6.58 13.37 2.02
N SER A 42 -6.95 12.98 0.79
CA SER A 42 -7.61 13.88 -0.17
C SER A 42 -9.10 14.09 0.12
N GLY A 43 -9.63 13.48 1.19
CA GLY A 43 -11.04 13.57 1.55
C GLY A 43 -11.97 12.75 0.67
N ALA A 44 -11.46 11.68 0.03
CA ALA A 44 -12.32 10.75 -0.68
C ALA A 44 -13.24 10.00 0.31
N GLU A 45 -14.53 10.03 0.04
CA GLU A 45 -15.57 9.31 0.79
C GLU A 45 -16.06 8.12 -0.06
N GLY A 46 -16.35 6.99 0.60
CA GLY A 46 -16.73 5.71 -0.03
C GLY A 46 -18.22 5.45 -0.02
#